data_AF-A0A0E4BA81-F1
#
_entry.id   AF-A0A0E4BA81-F1
#
_cell.length_a   1.000
_cell.length_b   1.000
_cell.length_c   1.000
_cell.angle_alpha   90.00
_cell.angle_beta   90.00
_cell.angle_gamma   90.00
#
_symmetry.space_group_name_H-M   'P 1'
#
loop_
_entity.id
_entity.type
_entity.pdbx_description
1 polymer ?
#
loop_
_entity_poly.entity_id
_entity_poly.type
_entity_poly.pdbx_seq_one_letter_code
_entity_poly.pdbx_strand_id
1 'polypeptide(L)'
;MTASYFDQFTIVSLVPGVTNSSLMLVLSVVFIFGFFNPSKLIPNRWQSIIEVLYDHWVTLVKDSLGIRGSKYFPFVFSLFILIAWLNVLGLFPYVFTVGTHIVVTFGLSLSILMVVTILGLKNFRANFFSMLMPQGAPMGLAPLLVLIETASYLSRALSLGIRLAANLSAGHLLFAILASFAYQMIVGDLLLLSVFPVAIMIFITVLEIAVAMIQAYVFCLLTTIYLGDTINLH
;
A
#
# COMPACT_ATOMS: atom_id res chain seq x y z
N MET A 1 -10.68 -23.81 -25.37
CA MET A 1 -9.57 -22.87 -25.16
C MET A 1 -9.40 -22.72 -23.66
N THR A 2 -8.39 -23.38 -23.07
CA THR A 2 -8.14 -23.35 -21.62
C THR A 2 -7.58 -21.97 -21.26
N ALA A 3 -8.44 -21.06 -20.81
CA ALA A 3 -8.00 -19.80 -20.25
C ALA A 3 -7.02 -20.08 -19.11
N SER A 4 -5.84 -19.48 -19.15
CA SER A 4 -4.86 -19.62 -18.07
C SER A 4 -5.32 -18.77 -16.89
N TYR A 5 -5.08 -19.19 -15.66
CA TYR A 5 -5.40 -18.38 -14.48
C TYR A 5 -4.69 -17.01 -14.46
N PHE A 6 -3.63 -16.85 -15.28
CA PHE A 6 -2.88 -15.61 -15.43
C PHE A 6 -3.46 -14.66 -16.48
N ASP A 7 -4.44 -15.08 -17.28
CA ASP A 7 -5.05 -14.24 -18.31
C ASP A 7 -5.73 -13.00 -17.71
N GLN A 8 -6.16 -13.07 -16.44
CA GLN A 8 -6.71 -11.93 -15.69
C GLN A 8 -5.73 -10.77 -15.48
N PHE A 9 -4.41 -11.02 -15.59
CA PHE A 9 -3.38 -9.99 -15.44
C PHE A 9 -2.87 -9.44 -16.77
N THR A 10 -3.47 -9.86 -17.89
CA THR A 10 -3.02 -9.40 -19.21
C THR A 10 -3.37 -7.93 -19.43
N ILE A 11 -2.36 -7.14 -19.79
CA ILE A 11 -2.55 -5.73 -20.10
C ILE A 11 -3.09 -5.65 -21.52
N VAL A 12 -4.36 -5.29 -21.65
CA VAL A 12 -4.99 -5.01 -22.95
C VAL A 12 -4.99 -3.50 -23.20
N SER A 13 -4.61 -3.10 -24.40
CA SER A 13 -4.78 -1.74 -24.90
C SER A 13 -6.23 -1.53 -25.34
N LEU A 14 -6.94 -0.58 -24.71
CA LEU A 14 -8.32 -0.23 -25.09
C LEU A 14 -8.33 0.78 -26.24
N VAL A 15 -7.41 1.75 -26.19
CA VAL A 15 -7.20 2.82 -27.17
C VAL A 15 -5.68 2.96 -27.35
N PRO A 16 -5.14 3.37 -28.51
CA PRO A 16 -3.71 3.69 -28.63
C PRO A 16 -3.27 4.66 -27.52
N GLY A 17 -2.39 4.19 -26.63
CA GLY A 17 -1.88 4.93 -25.48
C GLY A 17 -2.63 4.71 -24.15
N VAL A 18 -3.84 4.13 -24.15
CA VAL A 18 -4.61 3.85 -22.91
C VAL A 18 -4.75 2.34 -22.72
N THR A 19 -4.04 1.83 -21.72
CA THR A 19 -4.16 0.44 -21.23
C THR A 19 -5.22 0.33 -20.13
N ASN A 20 -5.74 -0.88 -19.90
CA ASN A 20 -6.60 -1.17 -18.73
C ASN A 20 -6.02 -0.65 -17.41
N SER A 21 -4.70 -0.79 -17.23
CA SER A 21 -4.00 -0.31 -16.04
C SER A 21 -4.04 1.22 -15.90
N SER A 22 -3.83 1.95 -17.00
CA SER A 22 -3.88 3.42 -16.99
C SER A 22 -5.30 3.94 -16.73
N LEU A 23 -6.32 3.30 -17.32
CA LEU A 23 -7.71 3.67 -17.10
C LEU A 23 -8.12 3.47 -15.64
N MET A 24 -7.74 2.32 -15.05
CA MET A 24 -8.05 2.04 -13.64
C MET A 24 -7.38 3.02 -12.69
N LEU A 25 -6.15 3.45 -12.98
CA LEU A 25 -5.45 4.44 -12.18
C LEU A 25 -6.12 5.82 -12.29
N VAL A 26 -6.56 6.22 -13.48
CA VAL A 26 -7.30 7.48 -13.64
C VAL A 26 -8.64 7.42 -12.91
N LEU A 27 -9.38 6.29 -13.04
CA LEU A 27 -10.63 6.08 -12.32
C LEU A 27 -10.42 6.14 -10.80
N SER A 28 -9.39 5.49 -10.28
CA SER A 28 -9.12 5.49 -8.84
C SER A 28 -8.86 6.89 -8.31
N VAL A 29 -8.10 7.72 -9.05
CA VAL A 29 -7.85 9.12 -8.72
C VAL A 29 -9.13 9.95 -8.79
N VAL A 30 -9.95 9.81 -9.84
CA VAL A 30 -11.23 10.51 -9.97
C VAL A 30 -12.18 10.14 -8.83
N PHE A 31 -12.25 8.86 -8.45
CA PHE A 31 -13.04 8.40 -7.32
C PHE A 31 -12.57 9.03 -6.01
N ILE A 32 -11.26 9.10 -5.77
CA ILE A 32 -10.71 9.78 -4.59
C ILE A 32 -11.12 11.26 -4.59
N PHE A 33 -10.99 11.98 -5.71
CA PHE A 33 -11.42 13.38 -5.79
C PHE A 33 -12.92 13.56 -5.54
N GLY A 34 -13.76 12.67 -6.07
CA GLY A 34 -15.21 12.69 -5.82
C GLY A 34 -15.57 12.37 -4.37
N PHE A 35 -14.82 11.46 -3.73
CA PHE A 35 -15.03 11.03 -2.36
C PHE A 35 -14.63 12.10 -1.33
N PHE A 36 -13.59 12.87 -1.64
CA PHE A 36 -13.06 13.95 -0.79
C PHE A 36 -13.60 15.34 -1.13
N ASN A 37 -14.82 15.46 -1.65
CA ASN A 37 -15.49 16.74 -1.88
C ASN A 37 -16.43 17.10 -0.70
N PRO A 38 -15.96 17.84 0.33
CA PRO A 38 -16.83 18.31 1.39
C PRO A 38 -17.71 19.44 0.84
N SER A 39 -19.03 19.26 0.89
CA SER A 39 -19.99 20.25 0.38
C SER A 39 -20.96 20.77 1.43
N LYS A 40 -20.91 20.28 2.69
CA LYS A 40 -21.90 20.63 3.71
C LYS A 40 -21.29 20.95 5.07
N LEU A 41 -21.81 22.01 5.69
CA LEU A 41 -21.48 22.47 7.05
C LEU A 41 -21.99 21.52 8.15
N ILE A 42 -23.07 20.77 7.87
CA ILE A 42 -23.54 19.68 8.73
C ILE A 42 -23.03 18.37 8.11
N PRO A 43 -22.19 17.60 8.83
CA PRO A 43 -21.55 16.42 8.27
C PRO A 43 -22.56 15.31 8.01
N ASN A 44 -22.50 14.73 6.80
CA ASN A 44 -23.16 13.45 6.51
C ASN A 44 -22.44 12.29 7.22
N ARG A 45 -23.10 11.15 7.38
CA ARG A 45 -22.49 9.91 7.95
C ARG A 45 -21.15 9.55 7.29
N TRP A 46 -21.07 9.69 5.96
CA TRP A 46 -19.83 9.47 5.20
C TRP A 46 -18.75 10.51 5.49
N GLN A 47 -19.12 11.79 5.60
CA GLN A 47 -18.20 12.86 5.94
C GLN A 47 -17.64 12.67 7.36
N SER A 48 -18.46 12.20 8.31
CA SER A 48 -18.00 11.90 9.66
C SER A 48 -16.93 10.80 9.71
N ILE A 49 -17.04 9.76 8.89
CA ILE A 49 -16.01 8.71 8.79
C ILE A 49 -14.69 9.30 8.27
N ILE A 50 -14.77 10.15 7.25
CA ILE A 50 -13.59 10.81 6.67
C ILE A 50 -12.95 11.77 7.67
N GLU A 51 -13.75 12.54 8.41
CA GLU A 51 -13.27 13.47 9.44
C GLU A 51 -12.59 12.74 10.60
N VAL A 52 -13.17 11.64 11.10
CA VAL A 52 -12.54 10.80 12.14
C VAL A 52 -11.20 10.22 11.64
N LEU A 53 -11.17 9.75 10.40
CA LEU A 53 -9.95 9.22 9.79
C LEU A 53 -8.89 10.31 9.59
N TYR A 54 -9.32 11.52 9.18
CA TYR A 54 -8.45 12.68 9.05
C TYR A 54 -7.85 13.08 10.40
N ASP A 55 -8.67 13.23 11.44
CA ASP A 55 -8.23 13.61 12.79
C ASP A 55 -7.24 12.59 13.36
N HIS A 56 -7.49 11.28 13.16
CA HIS A 56 -6.55 10.23 13.55
C HIS A 56 -5.18 10.43 12.89
N TRP A 57 -5.13 10.64 11.58
CA TRP A 57 -3.86 10.89 10.87
C TRP A 57 -3.19 12.20 11.30
N VAL A 58 -3.97 13.24 11.59
CA VAL A 58 -3.44 14.51 12.11
C VAL A 58 -2.77 14.28 13.46
N THR A 59 -3.41 13.55 14.37
CA THR A 59 -2.82 13.23 15.68
C THR A 59 -1.56 12.39 15.54
N LEU A 60 -1.59 11.34 14.71
CA LEU A 60 -0.45 10.44 14.51
C LEU A 60 0.78 11.17 13.94
N VAL A 61 0.57 12.04 12.94
CA VAL A 61 1.65 12.84 12.35
C VAL A 61 2.17 13.89 13.34
N LYS A 62 1.29 14.52 14.14
CA LYS A 62 1.70 15.48 15.17
C LYS A 62 2.53 14.81 16.27
N ASP A 63 2.13 13.63 16.72
CA ASP A 63 2.85 12.87 17.75
C ASP A 63 4.21 12.38 17.25
N SER A 64 4.30 12.02 15.97
CA SER A 64 5.53 11.46 15.38
C SER A 64 6.53 12.52 14.90
N LEU A 65 6.08 13.63 14.29
CA LEU A 65 6.97 14.65 13.71
C LEU A 65 6.99 15.98 14.50
N GLY A 66 6.09 16.18 15.46
CA GLY A 66 5.91 17.46 16.16
C GLY A 66 5.36 18.58 15.27
N ILE A 67 5.33 19.81 15.81
CA ILE A 67 4.67 20.98 15.20
C ILE A 67 5.27 21.35 13.84
N ARG A 68 6.57 21.16 13.64
CA ARG A 68 7.28 21.42 12.37
C ARG A 68 6.93 20.41 11.28
N GLY A 69 6.52 19.20 11.67
CA GLY A 69 6.13 18.11 10.79
C GLY A 69 4.78 18.26 10.11
N SER A 70 3.93 19.17 10.59
CA SER A 70 2.57 19.36 10.06
C SER A 70 2.55 19.73 8.58
N LYS A 71 3.67 20.21 8.00
CA LYS A 71 3.79 20.49 6.56
C LYS A 71 3.72 19.21 5.71
N TYR A 72 4.14 18.07 6.24
CA TYR A 72 4.17 16.80 5.53
C TYR A 72 2.90 15.97 5.69
N PHE A 73 1.97 16.42 6.55
CA PHE A 73 0.69 15.76 6.77
C PHE A 73 -0.10 15.49 5.47
N PRO A 74 -0.29 16.46 4.55
CA PRO A 74 -1.06 16.22 3.33
C PRO A 74 -0.45 15.11 2.46
N PHE A 75 0.88 15.00 2.44
CA PHE A 75 1.58 13.97 1.70
C PHE A 75 1.32 12.58 2.28
N VAL A 76 1.51 12.39 3.59
CA VAL A 76 1.27 11.10 4.27
C VAL A 76 -0.19 10.67 4.14
N PHE A 77 -1.12 11.61 4.33
CA PHE A 77 -2.55 11.33 4.23
C PHE A 77 -2.97 10.94 2.81
N SER A 78 -2.48 11.66 1.80
CA SER A 78 -2.76 11.34 0.40
C SER A 78 -2.21 9.96 -0.01
N LEU A 79 -1.02 9.60 0.49
CA LEU A 79 -0.44 8.26 0.29
C LEU A 79 -1.30 7.18 0.92
N PHE A 80 -1.78 7.39 2.15
CA PHE A 80 -2.62 6.41 2.84
C PHE A 80 -3.89 6.13 2.03
N ILE A 81 -4.61 7.18 1.64
CA ILE A 81 -5.85 7.07 0.87
C ILE A 81 -5.60 6.38 -0.47
N LEU A 82 -4.54 6.79 -1.18
CA LEU A 82 -4.20 6.21 -2.48
C LEU A 82 -3.94 4.70 -2.38
N ILE A 83 -3.08 4.29 -1.44
CA ILE A 83 -2.69 2.89 -1.29
C ILE A 83 -3.87 2.06 -0.78
N ALA A 84 -4.61 2.55 0.22
CA ALA A 84 -5.78 1.86 0.74
C ALA A 84 -6.84 1.68 -0.36
N TRP A 85 -7.12 2.72 -1.13
CA TRP A 85 -8.11 2.69 -2.21
C TRP A 85 -7.70 1.74 -3.33
N LEU A 86 -6.44 1.78 -3.78
CA LEU A 86 -5.92 0.88 -4.82
C LEU A 86 -5.97 -0.59 -4.38
N ASN A 87 -5.67 -0.88 -3.11
CA ASN A 87 -5.70 -2.25 -2.60
C ASN A 87 -7.13 -2.78 -2.44
N VAL A 88 -8.03 -1.97 -1.88
CA VAL A 88 -9.42 -2.38 -1.66
C VAL A 88 -10.17 -2.50 -2.99
N LEU A 89 -9.98 -1.56 -3.93
CA LEU A 89 -10.50 -1.70 -5.29
C LEU A 89 -9.93 -2.94 -5.98
N GLY A 90 -8.66 -3.24 -5.71
CA GLY A 90 -7.99 -4.43 -6.23
C GLY A 90 -8.60 -5.74 -5.76
N LEU A 91 -9.39 -5.77 -4.69
CA LEU A 91 -9.99 -7.01 -4.21
C LEU A 91 -11.32 -7.35 -4.92
N PHE A 92 -11.96 -6.38 -5.57
CA PHE A 92 -13.26 -6.63 -6.17
C PHE A 92 -13.15 -7.58 -7.38
N PRO A 93 -14.06 -8.57 -7.48
CA PRO A 93 -14.08 -9.48 -8.62
C PRO A 93 -14.34 -8.68 -9.90
N TYR A 94 -13.70 -9.08 -10.99
CA TYR A 94 -13.76 -8.45 -12.33
C TYR A 94 -13.13 -7.05 -12.44
N VAL A 95 -12.49 -6.54 -11.39
CA VAL A 95 -11.75 -5.28 -11.45
C VAL A 95 -10.29 -5.56 -11.83
N PHE A 96 -9.79 -4.91 -12.88
CA PHE A 96 -8.38 -5.01 -13.25
C PHE A 96 -7.51 -4.36 -12.17
N THR A 97 -6.68 -5.14 -11.51
CA THR A 97 -5.90 -4.68 -10.37
C THR A 97 -4.55 -4.11 -10.80
N VAL A 98 -4.39 -2.78 -10.73
CA VAL A 98 -3.07 -2.16 -11.01
C VAL A 98 -2.00 -2.64 -10.03
N GLY A 99 -2.39 -2.99 -8.79
CA GLY A 99 -1.49 -3.40 -7.72
C GLY A 99 -0.85 -4.79 -7.86
N THR A 100 -1.33 -5.66 -8.76
CA THR A 100 -0.72 -6.99 -8.98
C THR A 100 0.55 -6.92 -9.82
N HIS A 101 0.71 -5.86 -10.61
CA HIS A 101 1.98 -5.61 -11.28
C HIS A 101 2.99 -5.12 -10.26
N ILE A 102 3.91 -6.03 -9.91
CA ILE A 102 5.03 -5.77 -8.99
C ILE A 102 5.77 -4.49 -9.39
N VAL A 103 5.93 -4.22 -10.69
CA VAL A 103 6.62 -3.02 -11.20
C VAL A 103 5.98 -1.72 -10.68
N VAL A 104 4.65 -1.66 -10.60
CA VAL A 104 3.94 -0.43 -10.19
C VAL A 104 4.05 -0.23 -8.68
N THR A 105 3.79 -1.26 -7.89
CA THR A 105 3.79 -1.20 -6.43
C THR A 105 5.20 -1.06 -5.86
N PHE A 106 6.17 -1.77 -6.45
CA PHE A 106 7.58 -1.63 -6.15
C PHE A 106 8.10 -0.25 -6.58
N GLY A 107 7.73 0.22 -7.77
CA GLY A 107 8.11 1.54 -8.26
C GLY A 107 7.61 2.68 -7.36
N LEU A 108 6.36 2.57 -6.87
CA LEU A 108 5.80 3.53 -5.91
C LEU A 108 6.57 3.52 -4.58
N SER A 109 6.81 2.34 -4.00
CA SER A 109 7.57 2.20 -2.75
C SER A 109 8.99 2.77 -2.88
N LEU A 110 9.69 2.45 -3.97
CA LEU A 110 11.06 2.92 -4.22
C LEU A 110 11.11 4.43 -4.46
N SER A 111 10.14 4.99 -5.20
CA SER A 111 10.04 6.43 -5.42
C SER A 111 9.87 7.19 -4.11
N ILE A 112 9.00 6.70 -3.21
CA ILE A 112 8.77 7.32 -1.91
C ILE A 112 10.04 7.25 -1.06
N LEU A 113 10.74 6.11 -1.05
CA LEU A 113 12.03 6.00 -0.36
C LEU A 113 13.06 7.00 -0.91
N MET A 114 13.15 7.15 -2.23
CA MET A 114 14.04 8.12 -2.88
C MET A 114 13.71 9.56 -2.47
N VAL A 115 12.42 9.92 -2.38
CA VAL A 115 12.02 11.26 -1.93
C VAL A 115 12.41 11.49 -0.47
N VAL A 116 12.18 10.51 0.41
CA VAL A 116 12.54 10.60 1.83
C VAL A 116 14.06 10.71 2.02
N THR A 117 14.85 9.92 1.30
CA THR A 117 16.32 9.98 1.38
C THR A 117 16.87 11.29 0.84
N ILE A 118 16.36 11.79 -0.29
CA ILE A 118 16.75 13.10 -0.84
C ILE A 118 16.40 14.23 0.13
N LEU A 119 15.23 14.17 0.77
CA LEU A 119 14.81 15.16 1.76
C LEU A 119 15.71 15.14 3.00
N GLY A 120 16.05 13.94 3.51
CA GLY A 120 16.98 13.77 4.61
C GLY A 120 18.39 14.28 4.30
N LEU A 121 18.89 14.00 3.09
CA LEU A 121 20.19 14.50 2.63
C LEU A 121 20.18 16.03 2.46
N LYS A 122 19.06 16.61 2.02
CA LYS A 122 18.93 18.08 1.87
C LYS A 122 18.88 18.80 3.22
N ASN A 123 18.19 18.23 4.21
CA ASN A 123 18.06 18.85 5.54
C ASN A 123 19.35 18.76 6.36
N PHE A 124 20.06 17.62 6.34
CA PHE A 124 21.20 17.39 7.24
C PHE A 124 22.56 17.26 6.54
N ARG A 125 22.61 17.20 5.20
CA ARG A 125 23.84 17.10 4.38
C ARG A 125 24.81 16.06 4.93
N ALA A 126 25.90 16.47 5.58
CA ALA A 126 26.94 15.60 6.12
C ALA A 126 26.52 14.87 7.42
N ASN A 127 25.56 15.41 8.18
CA ASN A 127 25.07 14.79 9.42
C ASN A 127 24.02 13.69 9.15
N PHE A 128 23.59 13.47 7.90
CA PHE A 128 22.71 12.35 7.55
C PHE A 128 23.39 10.99 7.84
N PHE A 129 24.72 10.91 7.69
CA PHE A 129 25.48 9.73 8.08
C PHE A 129 25.57 9.54 9.60
N SER A 130 25.36 10.59 10.39
CA SER A 130 25.25 10.47 11.85
C SER A 130 23.93 9.81 12.26
N MET A 131 22.87 9.91 11.45
CA MET A 131 21.61 9.20 11.70
C MET A 131 21.72 7.69 11.46
N LEU A 132 22.70 7.28 10.65
CA LEU A 132 23.02 5.86 10.43
C LEU A 132 23.92 5.29 11.54
N MET A 133 24.37 6.12 12.48
CA MET A 133 25.21 5.72 13.61
C MET A 133 24.46 5.93 14.94
N PRO A 134 24.08 4.86 15.66
CA PRO A 134 23.54 4.93 17.00
C PRO A 134 24.53 5.63 17.93
N GLN A 135 24.00 6.52 18.77
CA GLN A 135 24.78 7.22 19.78
C GLN A 135 25.39 6.19 20.76
N GLY A 136 26.71 6.22 20.91
CA GLY A 136 27.45 5.36 21.85
C GLY A 136 28.13 4.12 21.25
N ALA A 137 28.09 3.91 19.92
CA ALA A 137 28.80 2.79 19.29
C ALA A 137 30.33 3.00 19.30
N PRO A 138 31.14 1.98 19.65
CA PRO A 138 32.60 2.05 19.55
C PRO A 138 33.05 2.39 18.12
N MET A 139 34.01 3.30 17.97
CA MET A 139 34.51 3.76 16.66
C MET A 139 34.98 2.62 15.72
N GLY A 140 35.41 1.48 16.28
CA GLY A 140 35.80 0.30 15.48
C GLY A 140 34.64 -0.46 14.83
N LEU A 141 33.42 -0.38 15.38
CA LEU A 141 32.22 -1.06 14.87
C LEU A 141 31.31 -0.13 14.05
N ALA A 142 31.57 1.17 14.08
CA ALA A 142 30.77 2.18 13.39
C ALA A 142 30.56 1.90 11.88
N PRO A 143 31.58 1.49 11.08
CA PRO A 143 31.39 1.23 9.66
C PRO A 143 30.46 0.04 9.36
N LEU A 144 30.56 -1.03 10.16
CA LEU A 144 29.73 -2.22 10.01
C LEU A 144 28.27 -1.91 10.34
N LEU A 145 28.06 -1.10 11.37
CA LEU A 145 26.72 -0.80 11.84
C LEU A 145 25.99 0.18 10.91
N VAL A 146 26.68 1.17 10.34
CA VAL A 146 26.14 2.02 9.26
C VAL A 146 25.71 1.18 8.04
N LEU A 147 26.50 0.16 7.68
CA LEU A 147 26.14 -0.75 6.59
C LEU A 147 24.87 -1.55 6.91
N ILE A 148 24.73 -2.05 8.14
CA ILE A 148 23.54 -2.81 8.55
C ILE A 148 22.31 -1.90 8.62
N GLU A 149 22.43 -0.68 9.13
CA GLU A 149 21.30 0.27 9.22
C GLU A 149 20.83 0.71 7.83
N THR A 150 21.75 1.00 6.90
CA THR A 150 21.40 1.29 5.51
C THR A 150 20.73 0.10 4.82
N ALA A 151 21.22 -1.13 5.05
CA ALA A 151 20.58 -2.34 4.53
C ALA A 151 19.20 -2.59 5.16
N SER A 152 19.03 -2.37 6.47
CA SER A 152 17.76 -2.45 7.20
C SER A 152 16.73 -1.46 6.66
N TYR A 153 17.15 -0.21 6.44
CA TYR A 153 16.31 0.84 5.86
C TYR A 153 15.82 0.47 4.45
N LEU A 154 16.73 0.04 3.58
CA LEU A 154 16.39 -0.36 2.21
C LEU A 154 15.49 -1.60 2.21
N SER A 155 15.85 -2.65 2.96
CA SER A 155 15.10 -3.91 3.01
C SER A 155 13.66 -3.71 3.50
N ARG A 156 13.42 -2.78 4.43
CA ARG A 156 12.07 -2.50 4.94
C ARG A 156 11.15 -1.92 3.87
N ALA A 157 11.64 -0.98 3.06
CA ALA A 157 10.87 -0.40 1.96
C ALA A 157 10.65 -1.39 0.81
N LEU A 158 11.65 -2.22 0.50
CA LEU A 158 11.51 -3.28 -0.50
C LEU A 158 10.48 -4.33 -0.05
N SER A 159 10.58 -4.80 1.20
CA SER A 159 9.67 -5.79 1.78
C SER A 159 8.20 -5.35 1.72
N LEU A 160 7.96 -4.06 1.96
CA LEU A 160 6.63 -3.48 1.98
C LEU A 160 5.97 -3.44 0.58
N GLY A 161 6.72 -3.06 -0.45
CA GLY A 161 6.24 -3.09 -1.84
C GLY A 161 5.98 -4.51 -2.34
N ILE A 162 6.91 -5.44 -2.04
CA ILE A 162 6.76 -6.86 -2.38
C ILE A 162 5.52 -7.46 -1.72
N ARG A 163 5.29 -7.15 -0.44
CA ARG A 163 4.15 -7.67 0.32
C ARG A 163 2.81 -7.23 -0.27
N LEU A 164 2.72 -5.99 -0.75
CA LEU A 164 1.50 -5.47 -1.38
C LEU A 164 1.20 -6.22 -2.69
N ALA A 165 2.20 -6.39 -3.54
CA ALA A 165 2.05 -7.10 -4.82
C ALA A 165 1.77 -8.60 -4.63
N ALA A 166 2.47 -9.25 -3.69
CA ALA A 166 2.34 -10.67 -3.40
C ALA A 166 0.96 -11.01 -2.83
N ASN A 167 0.43 -10.19 -1.92
CA ASN A 167 -0.88 -10.43 -1.33
C ASN A 167 -1.99 -10.34 -2.39
N LEU A 168 -1.95 -9.31 -3.25
CA LEU A 168 -2.92 -9.16 -4.33
C LEU A 168 -2.77 -10.27 -5.38
N SER A 169 -1.55 -10.61 -5.82
CA SER A 169 -1.37 -11.63 -6.86
C SER A 169 -1.69 -13.04 -6.39
N ALA A 170 -1.27 -13.42 -5.17
CA ALA A 170 -1.56 -14.71 -4.57
C ALA A 170 -3.05 -14.87 -4.28
N GLY A 171 -3.71 -13.81 -3.80
CA GLY A 171 -5.15 -13.80 -3.54
C GLY A 171 -5.96 -14.09 -4.80
N HIS A 172 -5.71 -13.32 -5.86
CA HIS A 172 -6.37 -13.52 -7.17
C HIS A 172 -6.12 -14.90 -7.78
N LEU A 173 -4.91 -15.45 -7.63
CA LEU A 173 -4.61 -16.82 -8.07
C LEU A 173 -5.39 -17.85 -7.23
N LEU A 174 -5.42 -17.67 -5.91
CA LEU A 174 -6.11 -18.55 -4.98
C LEU A 174 -7.62 -18.54 -5.24
N PHE A 175 -8.23 -17.38 -5.48
CA PHE A 175 -9.62 -17.27 -5.89
C PHE A 175 -9.90 -18.02 -7.19
N ALA A 176 -9.04 -17.88 -8.20
CA ALA A 176 -9.23 -18.55 -9.48
C ALA A 176 -9.15 -20.08 -9.37
N ILE A 177 -8.24 -20.60 -8.52
CA ILE A 177 -8.10 -22.03 -8.24
C ILE A 177 -9.32 -22.55 -7.46
N LEU A 178 -9.74 -21.86 -6.40
CA LEU A 178 -10.90 -22.26 -5.59
C LEU A 178 -12.22 -22.19 -6.38
N ALA A 179 -12.38 -21.18 -7.24
CA ALA A 179 -13.52 -21.06 -8.13
C ALA A 179 -13.57 -22.22 -9.15
N SER A 180 -12.42 -22.63 -9.69
CA SER A 180 -12.32 -23.78 -10.59
C SER A 180 -12.70 -25.09 -9.88
N PHE A 181 -12.23 -25.29 -8.64
CA PHE A 181 -12.65 -26.44 -7.83
C PHE A 181 -14.14 -26.42 -7.52
N ALA A 182 -14.67 -25.26 -7.09
CA ALA A 182 -16.10 -25.10 -6.82
C ALA A 182 -16.96 -25.44 -8.04
N TYR A 183 -16.54 -24.97 -9.23
CA TYR A 183 -17.21 -25.25 -10.49
C TYR A 183 -17.18 -26.73 -10.87
N GLN A 184 -16.01 -27.38 -10.79
CA GLN A 184 -15.88 -28.81 -11.09
C GLN A 184 -16.75 -29.68 -10.18
N MET A 185 -16.88 -29.30 -8.91
CA MET A 185 -17.72 -30.03 -7.95
C MET A 185 -19.21 -29.85 -8.20
N ILE A 186 -19.64 -28.67 -8.65
CA ILE A 186 -21.04 -28.42 -9.07
C ILE A 186 -21.37 -29.25 -10.30
N VAL A 187 -20.49 -29.26 -11.30
CA VAL A 187 -20.68 -30.06 -12.54
C VAL A 187 -20.69 -31.57 -12.23
N GLY A 188 -19.94 -32.01 -11.21
CA GLY A 188 -19.91 -33.39 -10.73
C GLY A 188 -21.06 -33.79 -9.80
N ASP A 189 -22.12 -32.97 -9.68
CA ASP A 189 -23.31 -33.19 -8.83
C ASP A 189 -23.02 -33.28 -7.30
N LEU A 190 -21.84 -32.83 -6.86
CA LEU A 190 -21.40 -32.78 -5.46
C LEU A 190 -21.73 -31.43 -4.81
N LEU A 191 -23.00 -31.01 -4.87
CA LEU A 191 -23.46 -29.69 -4.43
C LEU A 191 -23.14 -29.37 -2.96
N LEU A 192 -23.32 -30.35 -2.07
CA LEU A 192 -23.06 -30.20 -0.63
C LEU A 192 -21.58 -29.95 -0.32
N LEU A 193 -20.68 -30.53 -1.11
CA LEU A 193 -19.24 -30.39 -0.93
C LEU A 193 -18.73 -29.07 -1.56
N SER A 194 -19.41 -28.54 -2.57
CA SER A 194 -19.07 -27.24 -3.21
C SER A 194 -19.22 -26.04 -2.26
N VAL A 195 -20.02 -26.16 -1.20
CA VAL A 195 -20.14 -25.14 -0.15
C VAL A 195 -18.78 -24.86 0.52
N PHE A 196 -17.91 -25.86 0.61
CA PHE A 196 -16.61 -25.73 1.30
C PHE A 196 -15.65 -24.77 0.58
N PRO A 197 -15.33 -24.92 -0.72
CA PRO A 197 -14.56 -23.92 -1.46
C PRO A 197 -15.15 -22.50 -1.40
N VAL A 198 -16.48 -22.38 -1.46
CA VAL A 198 -17.17 -21.08 -1.40
C VAL A 198 -16.99 -20.42 -0.02
N ALA A 199 -17.12 -21.19 1.06
CA ALA A 199 -16.90 -20.68 2.41
C ALA A 199 -15.45 -20.19 2.60
N ILE A 200 -14.46 -20.92 2.06
CA ILE A 200 -13.06 -20.52 2.10
C ILE A 200 -12.84 -19.22 1.32
N MET A 201 -13.44 -19.07 0.13
CA MET A 201 -13.35 -17.83 -0.65
C MET A 201 -13.88 -16.64 0.14
N ILE A 202 -15.05 -16.77 0.79
CA ILE A 202 -15.60 -15.70 1.64
C ILE A 202 -14.63 -15.35 2.77
N PHE A 203 -14.08 -16.35 3.46
CA PHE A 203 -13.12 -16.12 4.54
C PHE A 203 -11.86 -15.39 4.07
N ILE A 204 -11.30 -15.80 2.92
CA ILE A 204 -10.12 -15.16 2.32
C ILE A 204 -10.41 -13.71 1.94
N THR A 205 -11.58 -13.39 1.38
CA THR A 205 -11.91 -11.99 1.05
C THR A 205 -11.83 -11.10 2.29
N VAL A 206 -12.39 -11.53 3.42
CA VAL A 206 -12.35 -10.75 4.67
C VAL A 206 -10.92 -10.58 5.16
N LEU A 207 -10.12 -11.65 5.11
CA LEU A 207 -8.71 -11.61 5.50
C LEU A 207 -7.92 -10.63 4.61
N GLU A 208 -8.14 -10.64 3.30
CA GLU A 208 -7.43 -9.79 2.36
C GLU A 208 -7.80 -8.31 2.50
N ILE A 209 -9.07 -7.97 2.79
CA ILE A 209 -9.46 -6.59 3.14
C ILE A 209 -8.70 -6.12 4.37
N ALA A 210 -8.66 -6.95 5.42
CA ALA A 210 -7.98 -6.60 6.67
C ALA A 210 -6.47 -6.38 6.44
N VAL A 211 -5.82 -7.29 5.71
CA VAL A 211 -4.40 -7.19 5.38
C VAL A 211 -4.11 -5.99 4.49
N ALA A 212 -4.97 -5.68 3.51
CA ALA A 212 -4.84 -4.52 2.63
C ALA A 212 -4.84 -3.19 3.41
N MET A 213 -5.74 -3.05 4.39
CA MET A 213 -5.85 -1.86 5.24
C MET A 213 -4.66 -1.73 6.20
N ILE A 214 -4.26 -2.83 6.85
CA ILE A 214 -3.08 -2.85 7.74
C ILE A 214 -1.82 -2.50 6.95
N GLN A 215 -1.68 -3.00 5.73
CA GLN A 215 -0.51 -2.72 4.89
C GLN A 215 -0.40 -1.25 4.52
N ALA A 216 -1.51 -0.61 4.12
CA ALA A 216 -1.54 0.83 3.85
C ALA A 216 -1.19 1.66 5.10
N TYR A 217 -1.71 1.25 6.27
CA TYR A 217 -1.42 1.90 7.55
C TYR A 217 0.06 1.80 7.92
N VAL A 218 0.64 0.59 7.91
CA VAL A 218 2.06 0.36 8.23
C VAL A 218 2.96 1.13 7.27
N PHE A 219 2.59 1.22 5.99
CA PHE A 219 3.32 2.01 5.00
C PHE A 219 3.43 3.49 5.38
N CYS A 220 2.29 4.11 5.69
CA CYS A 220 2.25 5.52 6.03
C CYS A 220 2.86 5.81 7.40
N LEU A 221 2.72 4.90 8.37
CA LEU A 221 3.36 5.01 9.69
C LEU A 221 4.90 4.96 9.56
N LEU A 222 5.45 4.03 8.79
CA LEU A 222 6.89 3.97 8.52
C LEU A 222 7.40 5.25 7.83
N THR A 223 6.67 5.73 6.82
CA THR A 223 6.99 6.98 6.12
C THR A 223 7.02 8.16 7.10
N THR A 224 6.09 8.18 8.06
CA THR A 224 5.98 9.21 9.10
C THR A 224 7.17 9.16 10.07
N ILE A 225 7.55 7.98 10.55
CA ILE A 225 8.72 7.79 11.42
C ILE A 225 9.99 8.29 10.72
N TYR A 226 10.20 7.87 9.47
CA TYR A 226 11.38 8.27 8.71
C TYR A 226 11.43 9.77 8.44
N LEU A 227 10.27 10.40 8.17
CA LEU A 227 10.22 11.86 8.09
C LEU A 227 10.59 12.51 9.43
N GLY A 228 10.11 11.96 10.55
CA GLY A 228 10.44 12.43 11.90
C GLY A 228 11.94 12.43 12.16
N ASP A 229 12.60 11.31 11.86
CA ASP A 229 14.05 11.18 12.00
C ASP A 229 14.80 12.21 11.11
N THR A 230 14.27 12.54 9.92
CA THR A 230 14.86 13.57 9.04
C THR A 230 14.57 15.03 9.43
N ILE A 231 13.76 15.28 10.46
CA ILE A 231 13.40 16.64 10.91
C ILE A 231 14.06 16.96 12.25
N ASN A 232 14.09 15.99 13.17
CA ASN A 232 14.79 16.12 14.44
C ASN A 232 15.97 15.14 14.41
N LEU A 233 17.18 15.66 14.17
CA LEU A 233 18.40 14.87 14.40
C LEU A 233 18.40 14.49 15.90
N HIS A 234 18.38 13.20 16.18
CA HIS A 234 18.71 12.67 17.50
C HIS A 234 20.17 12.97 17.83
#